data_AF-A0A235BYD7-F1
#
_entry.id   AF-A0A235BYD7-F1
#
_cell.length_a   1.000
_cell.length_b   1.000
_cell.length_c   1.000
_cell.angle_alpha   90.00
_cell.angle_beta   90.00
_cell.angle_gamma   90.00
#
_symmetry.space_group_name_H-M   'P 1'
#
loop_
_entity.id
_entity.type
_entity.pdbx_description
1 polymer ?
#
loop_
_entity_poly.entity_id
_entity_poly.type
_entity_poly.pdbx_seq_one_letter_code
_entity_poly.pdbx_strand_id
1 'polypeptide(L)'
;MEMNCQEISDLLQDYVMRELSPDERRRVDEHLLECEGCRKELALMSAIVLSLDSQPMVEPSAEFSQRVIANLPKQQSFVPSPLCALILIPVLSGLVYLFRVQLAEVLSGVFERFEVGIAALSRVQVPNLSSINMGQLVIVPVVLASLGLVLAFSAVAFCWRYYAET
;
A
#
# COMPACT_ATOMS: atom_id res chain seq x y z
N MET A 1 21.67 -6.76 -26.51
CA MET A 1 22.35 -5.51 -26.86
C MET A 1 23.53 -5.42 -25.92
N GLU A 2 24.74 -5.62 -26.43
CA GLU A 2 25.95 -5.39 -25.65
C GLU A 2 25.98 -3.90 -25.29
N MET A 3 26.02 -3.59 -23.99
CA MET A 3 26.30 -2.23 -23.53
C MET A 3 27.74 -1.88 -23.90
N ASN A 4 27.94 -0.67 -24.41
CA ASN A 4 29.26 -0.19 -24.75
C ASN A 4 30.01 0.29 -23.49
N CYS A 5 31.34 0.42 -23.59
CA CYS A 5 32.17 0.86 -22.46
C CYS A 5 31.83 2.27 -21.97
N GLN A 6 31.26 3.14 -22.82
CA GLN A 6 30.91 4.50 -22.47
C GLN A 6 29.71 4.53 -21.51
N GLU A 7 28.66 3.78 -21.82
CA GLU A 7 27.48 3.61 -20.98
C GLU A 7 27.84 2.97 -19.64
N ILE A 8 28.80 2.05 -19.62
CA ILE A 8 29.30 1.45 -18.38
C ILE A 8 30.04 2.47 -17.52
N SER A 9 30.95 3.26 -18.10
CA SER A 9 31.73 4.26 -17.37
C SER A 9 30.83 5.24 -16.60
N ASP A 10 29.73 5.68 -17.22
CA ASP A 10 28.73 6.54 -16.57
C ASP A 10 28.04 5.87 -15.36
N LEU A 11 27.87 4.54 -15.41
CA LEU A 11 27.22 3.76 -14.35
C LEU A 11 28.19 3.25 -13.27
N LEU A 12 29.51 3.32 -13.47
CA LEU A 12 30.49 2.81 -12.51
C LEU A 12 30.46 3.55 -11.17
N GLN A 13 30.17 4.86 -11.18
CA GLN A 13 30.03 5.65 -9.95
C GLN A 13 28.89 5.10 -9.08
N ASP A 14 27.71 4.96 -9.66
CA ASP A 14 26.51 4.45 -8.97
C ASP A 14 26.69 2.98 -8.58
N TYR A 15 27.45 2.21 -9.36
CA TYR A 15 27.82 0.83 -9.02
C TYR A 15 28.65 0.78 -7.73
N VAL A 16 29.65 1.64 -7.57
CA VAL A 16 30.49 1.72 -6.35
C VAL A 16 29.67 2.20 -5.15
N MET A 17 28.77 3.17 -5.35
CA MET A 17 27.89 3.71 -4.31
C MET A 17 26.70 2.79 -3.97
N ARG A 18 26.51 1.69 -4.71
CA ARG A 18 25.41 0.74 -4.57
C ARG A 18 24.01 1.36 -4.79
N GLU A 19 23.94 2.31 -5.71
CA GLU A 19 22.72 3.06 -6.05
C GLU A 19 22.01 2.50 -7.30
N LEU A 20 22.66 1.60 -8.05
CA LEU A 20 22.08 0.97 -9.23
C LEU A 20 20.90 0.03 -8.91
N SER A 21 19.93 -0.01 -9.82
CA SER A 21 18.88 -1.03 -9.78
C SER A 21 19.46 -2.44 -10.01
N PRO A 22 18.76 -3.51 -9.58
CA PRO A 22 19.23 -4.89 -9.77
C PRO A 22 19.49 -5.26 -11.23
N ASP A 23 18.72 -4.69 -12.16
CA ASP A 23 18.87 -4.97 -13.59
C ASP A 23 20.04 -4.21 -14.22
N GLU A 24 20.29 -2.96 -13.81
CA GLU A 24 21.50 -2.23 -14.22
C GLU A 24 22.76 -2.89 -13.71
N ARG A 25 22.75 -3.29 -12.43
CA ARG A 25 23.88 -3.96 -11.81
C ARG A 25 24.27 -5.24 -12.55
N ARG A 26 23.29 -6.08 -12.89
CA ARG A 26 23.53 -7.32 -13.64
C ARG A 26 24.21 -7.06 -14.99
N ARG A 27 23.75 -6.03 -15.71
CA ARG A 27 24.34 -5.68 -17.01
C ARG A 27 25.77 -5.16 -16.85
N VAL A 28 26.05 -4.38 -15.81
CA VAL A 28 27.42 -3.94 -15.47
C VAL A 28 28.31 -5.13 -15.13
N ASP A 29 27.83 -6.06 -14.30
CA ASP A 29 28.56 -7.28 -13.93
C ASP A 29 28.93 -8.14 -15.14
N GLU A 30 27.98 -8.34 -16.08
CA GLU A 30 28.23 -9.05 -17.34
C GLU A 30 29.34 -8.39 -18.16
N HIS A 31 29.30 -7.06 -18.32
CA HIS A 31 30.34 -6.34 -19.06
C HIS A 31 31.72 -6.40 -18.38
N LEU A 32 31.77 -6.34 -17.04
CA LEU A 32 33.01 -6.43 -16.28
C LEU A 32 33.70 -7.79 -16.38
N LEU A 33 32.99 -8.87 -16.74
CA LEU A 33 33.60 -10.17 -17.02
C LEU A 33 34.43 -10.15 -18.31
N GLU A 34 34.02 -9.37 -19.29
CA GLU A 34 34.59 -9.38 -20.64
C GLU A 34 35.57 -8.21 -20.87
N CYS A 35 35.34 -7.04 -20.27
CA CYS A 35 36.12 -5.84 -20.51
C CYS A 35 37.17 -5.55 -19.41
N GLU A 36 38.45 -5.68 -19.75
CA GLU A 36 39.55 -5.35 -18.83
C GLU A 36 39.67 -3.84 -18.57
N GLY A 37 39.30 -2.99 -19.54
CA GLY A 37 39.35 -1.53 -19.41
C GLY A 37 38.44 -1.02 -18.29
N CYS A 38 37.16 -1.41 -18.34
CA CYS A 38 36.18 -1.04 -17.33
C CYS A 38 36.50 -1.64 -15.94
N ARG A 39 37.12 -2.83 -15.88
CA ARG A 39 37.63 -3.37 -14.61
C ARG A 39 38.71 -2.50 -13.97
N LYS A 40 39.65 -1.97 -14.77
CA LYS A 40 40.71 -1.07 -14.27
C LYS A 40 40.12 0.24 -13.77
N GLU A 41 39.17 0.79 -14.49
CA GLU A 41 38.46 2.01 -14.11
C GLU A 41 37.70 1.84 -12.79
N LEU A 42 36.94 0.74 -12.65
CA LEU A 42 36.26 0.39 -11.41
C LEU A 42 37.24 0.24 -10.24
N ALA A 43 38.40 -0.38 -10.46
CA ALA A 43 39.42 -0.56 -9.43
C ALA A 43 39.99 0.79 -8.95
N LEU A 44 40.22 1.73 -9.87
CA LEU A 44 40.68 3.09 -9.55
C LEU A 44 39.62 3.83 -8.72
N MET A 45 38.36 3.81 -9.13
CA MET A 45 37.26 4.43 -8.38
C MET A 45 37.10 3.82 -6.99
N SER A 46 37.15 2.49 -6.89
CA SER A 46 37.04 1.78 -5.61
C SER A 46 38.19 2.13 -4.66
N ALA A 47 39.41 2.28 -5.17
CA ALA A 47 40.56 2.68 -4.38
C ALA A 47 40.42 4.10 -3.79
N ILE A 48 39.83 5.03 -4.55
CA ILE A 48 39.54 6.39 -4.08
C ILE A 48 38.53 6.34 -2.93
N VAL A 49 37.41 5.59 -3.10
CA VAL A 49 36.38 5.45 -2.07
C VAL A 49 36.94 4.82 -0.80
N LEU A 50 37.72 3.74 -0.91
CA LEU A 50 38.40 3.10 0.21
C LEU A 50 39.33 4.07 0.97
N SER A 51 40.00 4.96 0.24
CA SER A 51 40.88 5.98 0.84
C SER A 51 40.09 7.01 1.64
N LEU A 52 38.90 7.38 1.16
CA LEU A 52 37.99 8.30 1.87
C LEU A 52 37.33 7.63 3.08
N ASP A 53 36.97 6.36 2.98
CA ASP A 53 36.33 5.60 4.05
C ASP A 53 37.29 5.33 5.23
N SER A 54 38.61 5.39 5.00
CA SER A 54 39.63 5.28 6.04
C SER A 54 39.70 6.48 7.00
N GLN A 55 38.91 7.54 6.74
CA GLN A 55 38.87 8.70 7.61
C GLN A 55 38.24 8.36 8.98
N PRO A 56 38.73 8.98 10.06
CA PRO A 56 38.18 8.72 11.39
C PRO A 56 36.71 9.15 11.43
N MET A 57 35.86 8.23 11.90
CA MET A 57 34.45 8.49 12.17
C MET A 57 34.36 9.66 13.16
N VAL A 58 33.92 10.83 12.70
CA VAL A 58 33.72 12.00 13.56
C VAL A 58 32.42 11.82 14.33
N GLU A 59 32.53 11.65 15.65
CA GLU A 59 31.35 11.62 16.50
C GLU A 59 30.74 13.02 16.59
N PRO A 60 29.46 13.20 16.22
CA PRO A 60 28.83 14.51 16.28
C PRO A 60 28.70 15.00 17.73
N SER A 61 28.70 16.32 17.94
CA SER A 61 28.44 16.91 19.27
C SER A 61 27.13 16.40 19.86
N ALA A 62 27.04 16.19 21.16
CA ALA A 62 25.81 15.72 21.85
C ALA A 62 24.54 16.54 21.48
N GLU A 63 24.70 17.83 21.19
CA GLU A 63 23.63 18.75 20.82
C GLU A 63 23.21 18.68 19.34
N PHE A 64 23.93 17.95 18.49
CA PHE A 64 23.68 17.91 17.04
C PHE A 64 22.29 17.38 16.72
N SER A 65 21.92 16.24 17.31
CA SER A 65 20.61 15.62 17.07
C SER A 65 19.47 16.53 17.47
N GLN A 66 19.61 17.24 18.60
CA GLN A 66 18.61 18.21 19.06
C GLN A 66 18.45 19.38 18.08
N ARG A 67 19.57 19.96 17.61
CA ARG A 67 19.54 21.05 16.62
C ARG A 67 18.94 20.62 15.29
N VAL A 68 19.25 19.41 14.81
CA VAL A 68 18.72 18.90 13.54
C VAL A 68 17.21 18.70 13.67
N ILE A 69 16.76 17.95 14.69
CA ILE A 69 15.32 17.68 14.92
C ILE A 69 14.53 18.98 15.08
N ALA A 70 15.07 19.97 15.81
CA ALA A 70 14.41 21.25 16.00
C ALA A 70 14.23 22.06 14.69
N ASN A 71 15.07 21.82 13.68
CA ASN A 71 15.04 22.52 12.40
C ASN A 71 14.43 21.69 11.26
N LEU A 72 13.98 20.46 11.51
CA LEU A 72 13.25 19.72 10.49
C LEU A 72 11.93 20.44 10.18
N PRO A 73 11.57 20.60 8.90
CA PRO A 73 10.25 21.10 8.55
C PRO A 73 9.21 20.16 9.17
N LYS A 74 8.23 20.73 9.87
CA LYS A 74 7.09 19.96 10.38
C LYS A 74 6.37 19.35 9.19
N GLN A 75 6.63 18.07 8.93
CA GLN A 75 5.95 17.33 7.89
C GLN A 75 4.49 17.20 8.35
N GLN A 76 3.63 18.08 7.82
CA GLN A 76 2.22 18.07 8.13
C GLN A 76 1.62 16.84 7.45
N SER A 77 1.63 15.70 8.15
CA SER A 77 0.78 14.59 7.77
C SER A 77 -0.66 15.09 7.86
N PHE A 78 -1.33 15.14 6.72
CA PHE A 78 -2.76 15.47 6.65
C PHE A 78 -3.53 14.27 7.19
N VAL A 79 -3.54 14.13 8.51
CA VAL A 79 -4.44 13.20 9.19
C VAL A 79 -5.78 13.90 9.35
N PRO A 80 -6.87 13.37 8.75
CA PRO A 80 -8.20 13.94 8.97
C PRO A 80 -8.52 13.87 10.47
N SER A 81 -9.08 14.96 11.01
CA SER A 81 -9.53 15.02 12.40
C SER A 81 -10.42 13.81 12.73
N PRO A 82 -10.29 13.21 13.93
CA PRO A 82 -11.08 12.03 14.32
C PRO A 82 -12.60 12.29 14.24
N LEU A 83 -13.03 13.54 14.36
CA LEU A 83 -14.42 13.96 14.15
C LEU A 83 -14.89 13.80 12.68
N CYS A 84 -14.00 14.03 11.71
CA CYS A 84 -14.33 13.82 10.29
C CYS A 84 -14.52 12.33 9.98
N ALA A 85 -13.72 11.45 10.58
CA ALA A 85 -13.91 10.00 10.44
C ALA A 85 -15.26 9.55 11.02
N LEU A 86 -15.65 10.09 12.18
CA LEU A 86 -16.93 9.77 12.83
C LEU A 86 -18.17 10.16 12.01
N ILE A 87 -18.05 11.21 11.17
CA ILE A 87 -19.15 11.70 10.31
C ILE A 87 -19.12 11.06 8.92
N LEU A 88 -17.94 10.91 8.31
CA LEU A 88 -17.83 10.42 6.93
C LEU A 88 -18.14 8.93 6.80
N ILE A 89 -17.76 8.11 7.77
CA ILE A 89 -18.00 6.66 7.75
C ILE A 89 -19.50 6.33 7.68
N PRO A 90 -20.38 6.86 8.56
CA PRO A 90 -21.81 6.55 8.47
C PRO A 90 -22.48 7.16 7.23
N VAL A 91 -22.04 8.33 6.77
CA VAL A 91 -22.58 8.96 5.55
C VAL A 91 -22.26 8.13 4.31
N LEU A 92 -21.01 7.68 4.17
CA LEU A 92 -20.60 6.84 3.05
C LEU A 92 -21.26 5.45 3.11
N SER A 93 -21.37 4.86 4.31
CA SER A 93 -22.09 3.61 4.52
C SER A 93 -23.56 3.71 4.11
N GLY A 94 -24.24 4.79 4.51
CA GLY A 94 -25.63 5.05 4.11
C GLY A 94 -25.80 5.24 2.61
N LEU A 95 -24.90 6.00 1.96
CA LEU A 95 -24.92 6.19 0.50
C LEU A 95 -24.73 4.88 -0.27
N VAL A 96 -23.79 4.04 0.17
CA VAL A 96 -23.57 2.70 -0.41
C VAL A 96 -24.80 1.81 -0.24
N TYR A 97 -25.45 1.86 0.92
CA TYR A 97 -26.68 1.10 1.17
C TYR A 97 -27.84 1.56 0.26
N LEU A 98 -28.06 2.87 0.14
CA LEU A 98 -29.10 3.41 -0.74
C LEU A 98 -28.84 3.04 -2.21
N PHE A 99 -27.58 3.13 -2.66
CA PHE A 99 -27.21 2.74 -4.01
C PHE A 99 -27.44 1.24 -4.27
N ARG A 100 -27.17 0.37 -3.28
CA ARG A 100 -27.47 -1.06 -3.37
C ARG A 100 -28.96 -1.36 -3.51
N VAL A 101 -29.81 -0.67 -2.74
CA VAL A 101 -31.27 -0.82 -2.79
C VAL A 101 -31.81 -0.36 -4.14
N GLN A 102 -31.37 0.81 -4.62
CA GLN A 102 -31.78 1.33 -5.92
C GLN A 102 -31.36 0.41 -7.07
N LEU A 103 -30.14 -0.15 -7.00
CA LEU A 103 -29.65 -1.11 -7.99
C LEU A 103 -30.48 -2.40 -7.99
N ALA A 104 -30.88 -2.89 -6.83
CA ALA A 104 -31.70 -4.10 -6.71
C ALA A 104 -33.09 -3.90 -7.33
N GLU A 105 -33.74 -2.76 -7.09
CA GLU A 105 -35.04 -2.43 -7.70
C GLU A 105 -34.95 -2.24 -9.23
N VAL A 106 -33.89 -1.59 -9.71
CA VAL A 106 -33.65 -1.43 -11.15
C VAL A 106 -33.35 -2.78 -11.81
N LEU A 107 -32.55 -3.64 -11.17
CA LEU A 107 -32.27 -4.99 -11.65
C LEU A 107 -33.53 -5.85 -11.70
N SER A 108 -34.41 -5.82 -10.69
CA SER A 108 -35.67 -6.55 -10.73
C SER A 108 -36.59 -6.05 -11.84
N GLY A 109 -36.67 -4.73 -12.04
CA GLY A 109 -37.49 -4.13 -13.11
C GLY A 109 -36.94 -4.41 -14.52
N VAL A 110 -35.62 -4.47 -14.69
CA VAL A 110 -34.97 -4.88 -15.95
C VAL A 110 -35.19 -6.37 -16.22
N PHE A 111 -35.12 -7.22 -15.19
CA PHE A 111 -35.33 -8.67 -15.32
C PHE A 111 -36.75 -9.01 -15.79
N GLU A 112 -37.77 -8.34 -15.23
CA GLU A 112 -39.17 -8.50 -15.67
C GLU A 112 -39.37 -8.04 -17.12
N ARG A 113 -38.65 -7.00 -17.55
CA ARG A 113 -38.81 -6.40 -18.88
C ARG A 113 -38.09 -7.15 -19.99
N PHE A 114 -37.12 -8.01 -19.66
CA PHE A 114 -36.29 -8.73 -20.63
C PHE A 114 -36.70 -10.20 -20.87
N GLU A 115 -37.74 -10.72 -20.21
CA GLU A 115 -38.12 -12.16 -20.30
C GLU A 115 -36.91 -13.11 -20.18
N VAL A 116 -35.94 -12.77 -19.32
CA VAL A 116 -34.80 -13.67 -19.08
C VAL A 116 -35.30 -14.83 -18.25
N GLY A 117 -35.71 -15.90 -18.94
CA GLY A 117 -36.18 -17.13 -18.33
C GLY A 117 -35.12 -17.75 -17.42
N ILE A 118 -35.29 -17.58 -16.11
CA ILE A 118 -34.59 -18.33 -15.04
C ILE A 118 -34.82 -19.85 -15.10
N ALA A 119 -35.42 -20.38 -16.16
CA ALA A 119 -35.57 -21.82 -16.41
C ALA A 119 -34.23 -22.57 -16.36
N ALA A 120 -33.10 -21.91 -16.67
CA ALA A 120 -31.76 -22.49 -16.54
C ALA A 120 -31.29 -22.68 -15.09
N LEU A 121 -31.83 -21.92 -14.12
CA LEU A 121 -31.48 -22.02 -12.70
C LEU A 121 -32.27 -23.11 -11.95
N SER A 122 -33.30 -23.70 -12.57
CA SER A 122 -34.11 -24.77 -11.97
C SER A 122 -33.33 -26.07 -11.66
N ARG A 123 -32.10 -26.22 -12.18
CA ARG A 123 -31.21 -27.34 -11.84
C ARG A 123 -30.29 -27.09 -10.64
N VAL A 124 -30.25 -25.87 -10.11
CA VAL A 124 -29.51 -25.61 -8.87
C VAL A 124 -30.42 -25.99 -7.72
N GLN A 125 -30.13 -27.12 -7.09
CA GLN A 125 -30.84 -27.61 -5.91
C GLN A 125 -30.64 -26.62 -4.75
N VAL A 126 -31.52 -25.63 -4.64
CA VAL A 126 -31.53 -24.71 -3.49
C VAL A 126 -32.03 -25.50 -2.26
N PRO A 127 -31.31 -25.45 -1.13
CA PRO A 127 -31.76 -26.06 0.11
C PRO A 127 -33.12 -25.48 0.51
N ASN A 128 -33.99 -26.31 1.09
CA ASN A 128 -35.39 -25.97 1.34
C ASN A 128 -35.50 -24.78 2.33
N LEU A 129 -35.85 -23.60 1.81
CA LEU A 129 -35.96 -22.34 2.57
C LEU A 129 -37.29 -22.21 3.32
N SER A 130 -38.17 -23.22 3.28
CA SER A 130 -39.51 -23.18 3.88
C SER A 130 -39.53 -23.15 5.42
N SER A 131 -38.37 -23.28 6.07
CA SER A 131 -38.22 -23.19 7.54
C SER A 131 -37.69 -21.84 8.03
N ILE A 132 -37.33 -20.91 7.13
CA ILE A 132 -36.79 -19.61 7.51
C ILE A 132 -37.95 -18.65 7.79
N ASN A 133 -38.30 -18.51 9.07
CA ASN A 133 -39.26 -17.51 9.53
C ASN A 133 -38.78 -16.09 9.18
N MET A 134 -39.71 -15.17 8.89
CA MET A 134 -39.42 -13.78 8.50
C MET A 134 -38.51 -13.04 9.51
N GLY A 135 -38.54 -13.44 10.79
CA GLY A 135 -37.61 -12.96 11.81
C GLY A 135 -36.14 -13.34 11.55
N GLN A 136 -35.85 -14.51 10.99
CA GLN A 136 -34.48 -14.95 10.66
C GLN A 136 -33.88 -14.19 9.46
N LEU A 137 -34.73 -13.73 8.54
CA LEU A 137 -34.29 -12.91 7.40
C LEU A 137 -33.81 -11.52 7.85
N VAL A 138 -34.38 -10.99 8.93
CA VAL A 138 -34.00 -9.69 9.53
C VAL A 138 -32.79 -9.83 10.46
N ILE A 139 -32.58 -10.99 11.08
CA ILE A 139 -31.46 -11.22 12.01
C ILE A 139 -30.11 -11.12 11.29
N VAL A 140 -29.97 -11.67 10.09
CA VAL A 140 -28.68 -11.68 9.36
C VAL A 140 -28.14 -10.26 9.08
N PRO A 141 -28.90 -9.32 8.48
CA PRO A 141 -28.42 -7.96 8.28
C PRO A 141 -28.22 -7.19 9.59
N VAL A 142 -29.04 -7.43 10.62
CA VAL A 142 -28.89 -6.79 11.95
C VAL A 142 -27.60 -7.24 12.65
N VAL A 143 -27.26 -8.53 12.56
CA VAL A 143 -26.02 -9.09 13.12
C VAL A 143 -24.81 -8.58 12.35
N LEU A 144 -24.86 -8.49 11.02
CA LEU A 144 -23.76 -7.92 10.23
C LEU A 144 -23.56 -6.42 10.54
N ALA A 145 -24.65 -5.66 10.70
CA ALA A 145 -24.58 -4.24 11.06
C ALA A 145 -24.04 -4.02 12.48
N SER A 146 -24.46 -4.83 13.46
CA SER A 146 -23.95 -4.73 14.84
C SER A 146 -22.48 -5.13 14.93
N LEU A 147 -22.06 -6.15 14.18
CA LEU A 147 -20.66 -6.58 14.10
C LEU A 147 -19.78 -5.52 13.42
N GLY A 148 -20.30 -4.84 12.39
CA GLY A 148 -19.65 -3.66 11.79
C GLY A 148 -19.47 -2.50 12.77
N LEU A 149 -20.48 -2.20 13.58
CA LEU A 149 -20.42 -1.17 14.63
C LEU A 149 -19.37 -1.49 15.71
N VAL A 150 -19.31 -2.74 16.17
CA VAL A 150 -18.32 -3.19 17.15
C VAL A 150 -16.90 -3.06 16.61
N LEU A 151 -16.67 -3.47 15.36
CA LEU A 151 -15.36 -3.34 14.72
C LEU A 151 -14.96 -1.87 14.56
N ALA A 152 -15.88 -1.00 14.14
CA ALA A 152 -15.62 0.44 14.03
C ALA A 152 -15.29 1.06 15.40
N PHE A 153 -16.04 0.72 16.45
CA PHE A 153 -15.79 1.23 17.79
C PHE A 153 -14.44 0.73 18.36
N SER A 154 -14.08 -0.52 18.07
CA SER A 154 -12.79 -1.09 18.45
C SER A 154 -11.61 -0.42 17.74
N ALA A 155 -11.76 -0.08 16.45
CA ALA A 155 -10.75 0.63 15.68
C ALA A 155 -10.54 2.06 16.21
N VAL A 156 -11.63 2.76 16.54
CA VAL A 156 -11.57 4.10 17.16
C VAL A 156 -10.88 4.03 18.53
N ALA A 157 -11.23 3.06 19.37
CA ALA A 157 -10.58 2.87 20.66
C ALA A 157 -9.09 2.54 20.53
N PHE A 158 -8.71 1.73 19.55
CA PHE A 158 -7.31 1.39 19.26
C PHE A 158 -6.52 2.61 18.78
N CYS A 159 -7.08 3.41 17.86
CA CYS A 159 -6.45 4.65 17.40
C CYS A 159 -6.31 5.67 18.52
N TRP A 160 -7.31 5.81 19.40
CA TRP A 160 -7.22 6.68 20.58
C TRP A 160 -6.08 6.25 21.49
N ARG A 161 -5.98 4.96 21.79
CA ARG A 161 -4.93 4.42 22.67
C ARG A 161 -3.54 4.62 22.07
N TYR A 162 -3.38 4.36 20.78
CA TYR A 162 -2.12 4.60 20.08
C TYR A 162 -1.69 6.08 20.16
N TYR A 163 -2.64 7.01 20.00
CA TYR A 163 -2.37 8.44 20.10
C TYR A 163 -2.03 8.91 21.52
N ALA A 164 -2.62 8.29 22.55
CA ALA A 164 -2.35 8.62 23.95
C ALA A 164 -0.96 8.16 24.43
N GLU A 165 -0.34 7.19 23.75
CA GLU A 165 0.98 6.64 24.09
C GLU A 165 2.14 7.33 23.32
N THR A 166 1.84 8.25 22.39
CA THR A 166 2.80 9.07 21.61
C THR A 166 2.81 10.53 22.03
#